data_AF-A0A1S9N3P1-F1
#
_entry.id   AF-A0A1S9N3P1-F1
#
_cell.length_a   1.000
_cell.length_b   1.000
_cell.length_c   1.000
_cell.angle_alpha   90.00
_cell.angle_beta   90.00
_cell.angle_gamma   90.00
#
_symmetry.space_group_name_H-M   'P 1'
#
loop_
_entity.id
_entity.type
_entity.pdbx_description
1 polymer ?
#
loop_
_entity_poly.entity_id
_entity_poly.type
_entity_poly.pdbx_seq_one_letter_code
_entity_poly.pdbx_strand_id
1 'polypeptide(L)'
;MDRPKDLPNRLECAYCKRNYKHGGECQGKSTNRNDDGCLYFSMYEKGCIRNSDSSIPFSLYSEIQSLGMWKDGWTIYNQDTEIRINKIYALSWNERKGLLYVKCNFDYFINEFSEDYKKEANKPNLKVVK
;
A
#
# COMPACT_ATOMS: atom_id res chain seq x y z
N MET A 1 17.23 -0.59 -4.95
CA MET A 1 17.23 -1.93 -4.33
C MET A 1 17.46 -2.98 -5.39
N ASP A 2 18.23 -4.01 -5.06
CA ASP A 2 18.38 -5.20 -5.90
C ASP A 2 17.09 -6.02 -5.91
N ARG A 3 16.92 -6.85 -6.94
CA ARG A 3 15.74 -7.72 -7.09
C ARG A 3 15.71 -8.76 -5.95
N PRO A 4 14.63 -8.84 -5.16
CA PRO A 4 14.46 -9.92 -4.17
C PRO A 4 14.44 -11.28 -4.85
N LYS A 5 15.15 -12.28 -4.27
CA LYS A 5 15.29 -13.63 -4.85
C LYS A 5 13.97 -14.38 -4.96
N ASP A 6 13.01 -14.02 -4.12
CA ASP A 6 11.69 -14.62 -3.99
C ASP A 6 10.60 -13.85 -4.76
N LEU A 7 10.91 -12.68 -5.33
CA LEU A 7 9.95 -11.93 -6.15
C LEU A 7 9.67 -12.66 -7.47
N PRO A 8 8.42 -13.13 -7.70
CA PRO A 8 8.03 -13.77 -8.95
C PRO A 8 8.09 -12.80 -10.13
N ASN A 9 8.53 -13.26 -11.30
CA ASN A 9 8.69 -12.41 -12.49
C ASN A 9 7.39 -11.69 -12.91
N ARG A 10 6.24 -12.33 -12.70
CA ARG A 10 4.92 -11.73 -13.02
C ARG A 10 4.59 -10.50 -12.17
N LEU A 11 5.17 -10.43 -10.96
CA LEU A 11 4.96 -9.33 -10.02
C LEU A 11 5.99 -8.21 -10.22
N GLU A 12 7.05 -8.41 -11.00
CA GLU A 12 8.05 -7.36 -11.30
C GLU A 12 7.38 -6.07 -11.75
N CYS A 13 6.37 -6.13 -12.61
CA CYS A 13 5.65 -4.94 -13.06
C CYS A 13 4.93 -4.22 -11.92
N ALA A 14 4.38 -4.94 -10.93
CA ALA A 14 3.71 -4.34 -9.78
C ALA A 14 4.71 -3.61 -8.88
N TYR A 15 5.93 -4.14 -8.76
CA TYR A 15 6.97 -3.56 -7.91
C TYR A 15 7.98 -2.68 -8.68
N CYS A 16 7.78 -2.45 -9.98
CA CYS A 16 8.73 -1.70 -10.81
C CYS A 16 8.53 -0.20 -10.62
N LYS A 17 9.61 0.54 -10.36
CA LYS A 17 9.64 2.00 -10.30
C LYS A 17 9.16 2.66 -11.60
N ARG A 18 9.32 1.97 -12.73
CA ARG A 18 8.91 2.45 -14.06
C ARG A 18 7.41 2.27 -14.33
N ASN A 19 6.72 1.43 -13.55
CA ASN A 19 5.28 1.23 -13.72
C ASN A 19 4.53 2.28 -12.90
N TYR A 20 3.94 3.28 -13.58
CA TYR A 20 3.16 4.34 -12.94
C TYR A 20 1.98 3.85 -12.09
N LYS A 21 1.46 2.63 -12.34
CA LYS A 21 0.36 2.05 -11.55
C LYS A 21 0.83 1.29 -10.32
N HIS A 22 2.10 0.90 -10.26
CA HIS A 22 2.69 0.07 -9.19
C HIS A 22 1.82 -1.11 -8.71
N GLY A 23 0.92 -1.65 -9.51
CA GLY A 23 -0.06 -2.66 -9.07
C GLY A 23 -0.57 -3.54 -10.20
N GLY A 24 0.12 -3.53 -11.33
CA GLY A 24 -0.21 -4.35 -12.50
C GLY A 24 0.69 -5.57 -12.59
N GLU A 25 0.11 -6.72 -12.91
CA GLU A 25 0.86 -7.92 -13.27
C GLU A 25 1.41 -7.81 -14.70
N CYS A 26 2.58 -8.38 -14.95
CA CYS A 26 3.14 -8.42 -16.30
C CYS A 26 2.27 -9.31 -17.20
N GLN A 27 1.70 -8.76 -18.27
CA GLN A 27 0.94 -9.53 -19.25
C GLN A 27 1.88 -10.43 -20.06
N GLY A 28 1.59 -11.74 -20.15
CA GLY A 28 2.25 -12.67 -21.06
C GLY A 28 3.43 -13.48 -20.52
N LYS A 29 3.77 -13.39 -19.22
CA LYS A 29 4.77 -14.30 -18.63
C LYS A 29 4.11 -15.58 -18.10
N SER A 30 4.68 -16.75 -18.46
CA SER A 30 4.22 -18.08 -18.00
C SER A 30 4.14 -18.14 -16.48
N THR A 31 3.03 -18.64 -15.94
CA THR A 31 2.81 -18.85 -14.50
C THR A 31 3.84 -19.79 -13.86
N ASN A 32 4.54 -20.59 -14.67
CA ASN A 32 5.41 -21.67 -14.22
C ASN A 32 6.91 -21.39 -14.43
N ARG A 33 7.32 -20.23 -14.95
CA ARG A 33 8.74 -19.94 -15.24
C ARG A 33 9.18 -18.60 -14.65
N ASN A 34 9.99 -18.66 -13.59
CA ASN A 34 10.73 -17.51 -13.04
C ASN A 34 12.05 -17.26 -13.80
N ASP A 35 12.29 -17.95 -14.90
CA ASP A 35 13.59 -17.97 -15.56
C ASP A 35 13.85 -16.66 -16.35
N ASP A 36 12.85 -16.14 -17.05
CA ASP A 36 12.98 -14.92 -17.87
C ASP A 36 12.39 -13.69 -17.16
N GLY A 37 13.21 -13.09 -16.29
CA GLY A 37 12.93 -11.83 -15.60
C GLY A 37 12.77 -10.65 -16.57
N CYS A 38 12.29 -9.51 -16.09
CA CYS A 38 12.19 -8.30 -16.90
C CYS A 38 13.57 -7.65 -16.99
N LEU A 39 14.10 -7.51 -18.21
CA LEU A 39 15.43 -6.92 -18.48
C LEU A 39 15.62 -5.53 -17.87
N TYR A 40 14.52 -4.80 -17.68
CA TYR A 40 14.52 -3.42 -17.21
C TYR A 40 13.90 -3.26 -15.82
N PHE A 41 13.74 -4.37 -15.09
CA PHE A 41 13.18 -4.32 -13.75
C PHE A 41 14.06 -3.46 -12.82
N SER A 42 13.40 -2.53 -12.13
CA SER A 42 13.99 -1.73 -11.07
C SER A 42 12.99 -1.68 -9.93
N MET A 43 13.32 -2.33 -8.81
CA MET A 43 12.45 -2.37 -7.63
C MET A 43 12.15 -0.96 -7.12
N TYR A 44 10.88 -0.69 -6.85
CA TYR A 44 10.44 0.50 -6.14
C TYR A 44 10.51 0.26 -4.64
N GLU A 45 11.11 1.19 -3.90
CA GLU A 45 11.38 1.01 -2.46
C GLU A 45 10.10 0.84 -1.64
N LYS A 46 9.05 1.61 -1.98
CA LYS A 46 7.74 1.52 -1.33
C LYS A 46 6.95 0.26 -1.75
N GLY A 47 7.40 -0.44 -2.77
CA GLY A 47 6.79 -1.67 -3.26
C GLY A 47 5.61 -1.44 -4.21
N CYS A 48 4.55 -2.25 -4.05
CA CYS A 48 3.38 -2.22 -4.91
C CYS A 48 2.20 -1.49 -4.23
N ILE A 49 1.25 -1.02 -5.02
CA ILE A 49 -0.02 -0.46 -4.59
C ILE A 49 -1.00 -1.60 -4.35
N ARG A 50 -1.61 -1.59 -3.17
CA ARG A 50 -2.76 -2.43 -2.81
C ARG A 50 -3.96 -1.55 -2.52
N ASN A 51 -5.14 -2.13 -2.68
CA ASN A 51 -6.42 -1.50 -2.39
C ASN A 51 -7.10 -2.22 -1.21
N SER A 52 -7.69 -1.46 -0.30
CA SER A 52 -8.47 -2.03 0.81
C SER A 52 -9.62 -1.12 1.21
N ASP A 53 -10.67 -1.72 1.77
CA ASP A 53 -11.72 -1.03 2.50
C ASP A 53 -11.46 -1.16 4.02
N SER A 54 -11.37 -0.02 4.73
CA SER A 54 -11.22 -0.02 6.19
C SER A 54 -11.72 1.28 6.81
N SER A 55 -11.76 1.31 8.14
CA SER A 55 -12.01 2.53 8.92
C SER A 55 -10.69 3.11 9.40
N ILE A 56 -10.35 4.30 8.93
CA ILE A 56 -9.13 5.01 9.30
C ILE A 56 -9.45 6.01 10.42
N PRO A 57 -8.72 5.99 11.55
CA PRO A 57 -8.91 6.97 12.61
C PRO A 57 -8.20 8.29 12.27
N PHE A 58 -8.92 9.40 12.42
CA PHE A 58 -8.41 10.76 12.37
C PHE A 58 -8.62 11.45 13.72
N SER A 59 -7.70 12.33 14.10
CA SER A 59 -7.92 13.25 15.22
C SER A 59 -8.97 14.30 14.82
N LEU A 60 -9.78 14.76 15.79
CA LEU A 60 -10.84 15.78 15.56
C LEU A 60 -10.44 16.96 14.69
N TYR A 61 -9.25 17.46 14.96
CA TYR A 61 -8.72 18.68 14.35
C TYR A 61 -7.68 18.37 13.28
N SER A 62 -7.46 17.10 12.96
CA SER A 62 -6.63 16.73 11.81
C SER A 62 -7.42 16.84 10.53
N GLU A 63 -6.79 17.39 9.51
CA GLU A 63 -7.36 17.48 8.17
C GLU A 63 -7.41 16.09 7.52
N ILE A 64 -8.61 15.71 7.06
CA ILE A 64 -8.78 14.56 6.18
C ILE A 64 -8.24 14.96 4.80
N GLN A 65 -7.31 14.17 4.26
CA GLN A 65 -6.72 14.44 2.95
C GLN A 65 -7.78 14.49 1.83
N SER A 66 -7.49 15.27 0.79
CA SER A 66 -8.32 15.29 -0.41
C SER A 66 -8.36 13.92 -1.08
N LEU A 67 -9.53 13.57 -1.64
CA LEU A 67 -9.72 12.33 -2.36
C LEU A 67 -8.83 12.26 -3.60
N GLY A 68 -8.33 11.07 -3.91
CA GLY A 68 -7.48 10.81 -5.07
C GLY A 68 -6.04 11.30 -4.94
N MET A 69 -5.66 11.91 -3.82
CA MET A 69 -4.29 12.36 -3.55
C MET A 69 -3.55 11.38 -2.64
N TRP A 70 -2.31 11.08 -3.02
CA TRP A 70 -1.36 10.38 -2.15
C TRP A 70 -0.90 11.32 -1.04
N LYS A 71 -0.91 10.83 0.20
CA LYS A 71 -0.41 11.55 1.37
C LYS A 71 0.42 10.61 2.23
N ASP A 72 1.52 11.13 2.74
CA ASP A 72 2.43 10.50 3.70
C ASP A 72 1.89 10.61 5.14
N GLY A 73 2.71 10.21 6.11
CA GLY A 73 2.34 10.24 7.53
C GLY A 73 1.53 9.04 8.01
N TRP A 74 1.55 7.95 7.25
CA TRP A 74 0.88 6.70 7.60
C TRP A 74 1.89 5.57 7.78
N THR A 75 1.55 4.64 8.66
CA THR A 75 2.24 3.38 8.79
C THR A 75 1.27 2.24 8.54
N ILE A 76 1.73 1.25 7.77
CA ILE A 76 1.07 -0.03 7.58
C ILE A 76 2.06 -1.10 8.03
N TYR A 77 1.63 -1.95 8.95
CA TYR A 77 2.49 -3.01 9.50
C TYR A 77 3.83 -2.49 10.08
N ASN A 78 3.78 -1.29 10.70
CA ASN A 78 4.94 -0.56 11.23
C ASN A 78 5.97 -0.14 10.17
N GLN A 79 5.58 -0.11 8.89
CA GLN A 79 6.36 0.49 7.81
C GLN A 79 5.69 1.77 7.36
N ASP A 80 6.48 2.82 7.19
CA ASP A 80 6.01 4.08 6.64
C ASP A 80 5.47 3.87 5.22
N THR A 81 4.32 4.46 4.95
CA THR A 81 3.63 4.34 3.68
C THR A 81 2.87 5.62 3.35
N GLU A 82 2.49 5.73 2.09
CA GLU A 82 1.54 6.73 1.64
C GLU A 82 0.21 6.05 1.38
N ILE A 83 -0.88 6.77 1.65
CA ILE A 83 -2.22 6.33 1.28
C ILE A 83 -2.87 7.31 0.32
N ARG A 84 -3.76 6.78 -0.51
CA ARG A 84 -4.67 7.56 -1.34
C ARG A 84 -6.10 7.15 -1.05
N ILE A 85 -6.88 8.02 -0.42
CA ILE A 85 -8.31 7.77 -0.21
C ILE A 85 -9.04 7.93 -1.55
N ASN A 86 -9.67 6.86 -2.03
CA ASN A 86 -10.42 6.84 -3.28
C ASN A 86 -11.89 7.22 -3.06
N LYS A 87 -12.49 6.72 -1.98
CA LYS A 87 -13.92 6.92 -1.69
C LYS A 87 -14.18 6.89 -0.20
N ILE A 88 -14.98 7.82 0.30
CA ILE A 88 -15.49 7.82 1.67
C ILE A 88 -16.93 7.28 1.65
N TYR A 89 -17.20 6.30 2.51
CA TYR A 89 -18.50 5.66 2.64
C TYR A 89 -19.30 6.21 3.81
N ALA A 90 -18.64 6.44 4.94
CA ALA A 90 -19.28 6.90 6.16
C ALA A 90 -18.25 7.56 7.09
N LEU A 91 -18.76 8.41 7.97
CA LEU A 91 -18.03 9.01 9.07
C LEU A 91 -18.70 8.55 10.37
N SER A 92 -17.91 8.06 11.32
CA SER A 92 -18.41 7.76 12.67
C SER A 92 -17.56 8.42 13.74
N TRP A 93 -18.25 9.02 14.69
CA TRP A 93 -17.61 9.76 15.76
C TRP A 93 -17.44 8.87 16.99
N ASN A 94 -16.21 8.81 17.54
CA ASN A 94 -15.95 8.15 18.81
C ASN A 94 -15.69 9.18 19.90
N GLU A 95 -16.78 9.56 20.58
CA GLU A 95 -16.79 10.56 21.66
C GLU A 95 -15.79 10.26 22.77
N ARG A 96 -15.66 8.99 23.16
CA ARG A 96 -14.79 8.58 24.28
C ARG A 96 -13.31 8.75 23.98
N LYS A 97 -12.92 8.57 22.71
CA LYS A 97 -11.51 8.63 22.28
C LYS A 97 -11.13 9.94 21.61
N GLY A 98 -12.10 10.79 21.28
CA GLY A 98 -11.84 12.00 20.50
C GLY A 98 -11.33 11.70 19.09
N LEU A 99 -11.83 10.63 18.47
CA LEU A 99 -11.43 10.20 17.12
C LEU A 99 -12.60 10.17 16.15
N LEU A 100 -12.36 10.67 14.93
CA LEU A 100 -13.25 10.54 13.80
C LEU A 100 -12.81 9.31 12.99
N TYR A 101 -13.67 8.31 12.89
CA TYR A 101 -13.42 7.16 12.05
C TYR A 101 -14.01 7.40 10.66
N VAL A 102 -13.13 7.40 9.66
CA VAL A 102 -13.47 7.56 8.25
C VAL A 102 -13.50 6.18 7.61
N LYS A 103 -14.70 5.65 7.33
CA LYS A 103 -14.87 4.40 6.59
C LYS A 103 -14.67 4.68 5.11
N CYS A 104 -13.61 4.16 4.51
CA CYS A 104 -13.22 4.50 3.15
C CYS A 104 -12.56 3.33 2.40
N ASN A 105 -12.55 3.46 1.08
CA ASN A 105 -11.66 2.74 0.18
C ASN A 105 -10.40 3.58 0.00
N PHE A 106 -9.24 2.95 0.14
CA PHE A 106 -7.96 3.62 -0.06
C PHE A 106 -6.96 2.67 -0.70
N ASP A 107 -6.03 3.28 -1.43
CA ASP A 107 -4.82 2.63 -1.91
C ASP A 107 -3.67 2.92 -0.96
N TYR A 108 -2.73 1.99 -0.86
CA TYR A 108 -1.53 2.15 -0.06
C TYR A 108 -0.35 1.42 -0.69
N PHE A 109 0.86 1.88 -0.40
CA PHE A 109 2.08 1.17 -0.80
C PHE A 109 2.45 0.10 0.22
N ILE A 110 2.90 -1.06 -0.27
CA ILE A 110 3.43 -2.14 0.55
C ILE A 110 4.55 -2.88 -0.18
N ASN A 111 5.63 -3.12 0.55
CA ASN A 111 6.74 -3.92 0.06
C ASN A 111 6.82 -5.23 0.85
N GLU A 112 6.06 -6.23 0.38
CA GLU A 112 6.03 -7.59 0.95
C GLU A 112 7.38 -8.32 0.91
N PHE A 113 8.33 -7.80 0.11
CA PHE A 113 9.66 -8.35 -0.10
C PHE A 113 10.76 -7.53 0.60
N SER A 114 10.38 -6.53 1.40
CA SER A 114 11.32 -5.82 2.29
C SER A 114 11.70 -6.71 3.47
N GLU A 115 12.95 -6.62 3.94
CA GLU A 115 13.44 -7.36 5.11
C GLU A 115 12.63 -7.05 6.38
N ASP A 116 12.11 -5.82 6.48
CA ASP A 116 11.31 -5.36 7.62
C ASP A 116 9.85 -5.83 7.56
N TYR A 117 9.43 -6.55 6.50
CA TYR A 117 8.04 -6.92 6.33
C TYR A 117 7.64 -8.06 7.28
N LYS A 118 6.67 -7.79 8.16
CA LYS A 118 6.08 -8.80 9.04
C LYS A 118 4.76 -9.29 8.48
N LYS A 119 4.74 -10.55 8.06
CA LYS A 119 3.60 -11.25 7.45
C LYS A 119 2.34 -11.20 8.34
N GLU A 120 1.19 -11.09 7.68
CA GLU A 120 -0.10 -10.62 8.24
C GLU A 120 -0.71 -11.39 9.43
N ALA A 121 -1.53 -10.65 10.18
CA ALA A 121 -2.75 -11.14 10.82
C ALA A 121 -3.99 -10.51 10.11
N ASN A 122 -4.50 -11.16 9.07
CA ASN A 122 -5.80 -11.00 8.37
C ASN A 122 -6.31 -9.61 7.89
N LYS A 123 -5.89 -8.45 8.42
CA LYS A 123 -6.36 -7.12 7.98
C LYS A 123 -5.29 -6.01 8.11
N PRO A 124 -5.22 -5.05 7.16
CA PRO A 124 -4.29 -3.93 7.24
C PRO A 124 -4.57 -3.04 8.45
N ASN A 125 -3.53 -2.79 9.26
CA ASN A 125 -3.59 -1.97 10.47
C ASN A 125 -2.89 -0.63 10.22
N LEU A 126 -3.66 0.35 9.77
CA LEU A 126 -3.20 1.72 9.51
C LEU A 126 -3.08 2.53 10.80
N LYS A 127 -1.94 3.19 10.98
CA LYS A 127 -1.71 4.14 12.07
C LYS A 127 -1.02 5.39 11.56
N VAL A 128 -1.31 6.53 12.16
CA VAL A 128 -0.63 7.80 11.86
C VAL A 128 0.78 7.76 12.45
N VAL A 129 1.78 8.22 11.69
CA VAL A 129 3.14 8.47 12.19
C VAL A 129 3.06 9.63 13.19
N LYS A 130 3.49 9.41 14.44
CA LYS A 130 3.50 10.44 15.48
C LYS A 130 4.64 11.44 15.28
#